data_AF-A0A520LLB2-F1
#
_entry.id   AF-A0A520LLB2-F1
#
_cell.length_a   1.000
_cell.length_b   1.000
_cell.length_c   1.000
_cell.angle_alpha   90.00
_cell.angle_beta   90.00
_cell.angle_gamma   90.00
#
_symmetry.space_group_name_H-M   'P 1'
#
loop_
_entity.id
_entity.type
_entity.pdbx_description
1 polymer ?
#
loop_
_entity_poly.entity_id
_entity_poly.type
_entity_poly.pdbx_seq_one_letter_code
_entity_poly.pdbx_strand_id
1 'polypeptide(L)' 'MPPHVSVENQLPQDLYEAMGRFISSHPQWDQYRLVQVAIAGFLFQQGCDERVVAQHYLKGLFHHQPDPCRMVIDR' A
#
# COMPACT_ATOMS: atom_id res chain seq x y z
N MET A 1 15.73 -2.84 13.18
CA MET A 1 14.67 -2.97 12.16
C MET A 1 13.55 -2.01 12.54
N PRO A 2 13.00 -1.23 11.62
CA PRO A 2 11.82 -0.42 11.91
C PRO A 2 10.63 -1.34 12.28
N PRO A 3 9.74 -0.93 13.19
CA PRO A 3 8.58 -1.73 13.56
C PRO A 3 7.62 -1.85 12.36
N HIS A 4 7.22 -3.09 12.05
CA HIS A 4 6.13 -3.34 11.11
C HIS A 4 4.81 -3.34 11.89
N VAL A 5 3.87 -2.50 11.46
CA VAL A 5 2.54 -2.42 12.04
C VAL A 5 1.56 -2.97 11.03
N SER A 6 0.81 -4.00 11.43
CA SER A 6 -0.36 -4.46 10.67
C SER A 6 -1.57 -3.61 11.05
N VAL A 7 -2.45 -3.37 10.09
CA VAL A 7 -3.67 -2.59 10.30
C VAL A 7 -4.86 -3.49 10.02
N GLU A 8 -5.73 -3.63 11.01
CA GLU A 8 -7.05 -4.23 10.84
C GLU A 8 -8.08 -3.09 10.81
N ASN A 9 -8.97 -3.11 9.82
CA ASN A 9 -10.02 -2.12 9.67
C ASN A 9 -11.24 -2.72 9.00
N GLN A 10 -12.43 -2.25 9.35
CA GLN A 10 -13.65 -2.56 8.60
C GLN A 10 -13.80 -1.57 7.45
N LEU A 11 -13.92 -2.09 6.22
CA LEU A 11 -14.13 -1.30 5.02
C LEU A 11 -15.57 -1.47 4.51
N PRO A 12 -16.15 -0.44 3.89
CA PRO A 12 -17.36 -0.61 3.09
C PRO A 12 -17.21 -1.74 2.07
N GLN A 13 -18.26 -2.56 1.92
CA GLN A 13 -18.23 -3.78 1.09
C GLN A 13 -17.86 -3.48 -0.37
N ASP A 14 -18.39 -2.40 -0.92
CA ASP A 14 -18.13 -1.93 -2.28
C ASP A 14 -16.65 -1.57 -2.49
N LEU A 15 -16.03 -0.89 -1.52
CA LEU A 15 -14.59 -0.58 -1.56
C LEU A 15 -13.76 -1.86 -1.48
N TYR A 16 -14.11 -2.77 -0.58
CA TYR A 16 -13.41 -4.06 -0.43
C TYR A 16 -13.43 -4.87 -1.73
N GLU A 17 -14.60 -4.98 -2.36
CA GLU A 17 -14.75 -5.67 -3.65
C GLU A 17 -13.97 -4.98 -4.77
N ALA A 18 -14.01 -3.64 -4.84
CA ALA A 18 -13.27 -2.88 -5.84
C ALA A 18 -11.76 -3.09 -5.70
N MET A 19 -11.23 -3.08 -4.47
CA MET A 19 -9.83 -3.40 -4.18
C MET A 19 -9.47 -4.82 -4.63
N GLY A 20 -10.32 -5.80 -4.31
CA GLY A 20 -10.13 -7.19 -4.73
C GLY A 20 -10.10 -7.37 -6.24
N ARG A 21 -11.02 -6.71 -6.97
CA ARG A 21 -11.03 -6.72 -8.45
C ARG A 21 -9.78 -6.07 -9.02
N PHE A 22 -9.36 -4.94 -8.47
CA PHE A 22 -8.15 -4.24 -8.91
C PHE A 22 -6.89 -5.09 -8.74
N ILE A 23 -6.70 -5.71 -7.57
CA ILE A 23 -5.54 -6.57 -7.32
C ILE A 23 -5.57 -7.79 -8.24
N SER A 24 -6.75 -8.39 -8.44
CA SER A 24 -6.91 -9.56 -9.30
C SER A 24 -6.50 -9.30 -10.76
N SER A 25 -6.70 -8.08 -11.26
CA SER A 25 -6.27 -7.70 -12.62
C SER A 25 -4.83 -7.18 -12.71
N HIS A 26 -4.15 -6.97 -11.57
CA HIS A 26 -2.80 -6.39 -11.53
C HIS A 26 -1.89 -7.20 -10.59
N PRO A 27 -1.24 -8.28 -11.08
CA PRO A 27 -0.50 -9.23 -10.23
C PRO A 27 0.71 -8.63 -9.49
N GLN A 28 1.20 -7.46 -9.90
CA GLN A 28 2.25 -6.73 -9.18
C GLN A 28 1.75 -5.96 -7.94
N TRP A 29 0.45 -5.94 -7.70
CA TRP A 29 -0.17 -5.28 -6.55
C TRP A 29 -0.60 -6.32 -5.52
N ASP A 30 -0.49 -5.92 -4.26
CA ASP A 30 -1.10 -6.61 -3.13
C ASP A 30 -1.87 -5.61 -2.27
N GLN A 31 -2.57 -6.12 -1.26
CA GLN A 31 -3.37 -5.31 -0.34
C GLN A 31 -2.51 -4.24 0.35
N TYR A 32 -1.31 -4.58 0.81
CA TYR A 32 -0.45 -3.67 1.56
C TYR A 32 0.02 -2.51 0.69
N ARG A 33 0.53 -2.82 -0.51
CA ARG A 33 0.99 -1.84 -1.48
C ARG A 33 -0.15 -0.93 -1.93
N LEU A 34 -1.33 -1.49 -2.19
CA LEU A 34 -2.50 -0.71 -2.59
C LEU A 34 -2.89 0.29 -1.50
N VAL A 35 -3.00 -0.16 -0.25
CA VAL A 35 -3.38 0.68 0.89
C VAL A 35 -2.31 1.73 1.19
N GLN A 36 -1.03 1.36 1.17
CA GLN A 36 0.07 2.31 1.39
C GLN A 36 0.08 3.44 0.36
N VAL A 37 -0.10 3.11 -0.93
CA VAL A 37 -0.17 4.12 -2.00
C VAL A 37 -1.41 4.99 -1.85
N ALA A 38 -2.55 4.40 -1.52
CA ALA A 38 -3.79 5.15 -1.32
C ALA A 38 -3.66 6.16 -0.17
N ILE A 39 -3.08 5.75 0.97
CA ILE A 39 -2.85 6.64 2.12
C ILE A 39 -1.83 7.73 1.76
N ALA A 40 -0.70 7.35 1.14
CA ALA A 40 0.33 8.32 0.76
C ALA A 40 -0.21 9.34 -0.28
N GLY A 41 -1.01 8.87 -1.24
CA GLY A 41 -1.67 9.71 -2.23
C GLY A 41 -2.71 10.64 -1.60
N PHE A 42 -3.52 10.14 -0.66
CA PHE A 42 -4.46 10.96 0.10
C PHE A 42 -3.74 12.06 0.88
N LEU A 43 -2.71 11.71 1.65
CA LEU A 43 -1.93 12.68 2.41
C LEU A 43 -1.26 13.72 1.51
N PHE A 44 -0.71 13.28 0.37
CA PHE A 44 -0.12 14.18 -0.62
C PHE A 44 -1.15 15.16 -1.20
N GLN A 45 -2.35 14.69 -1.54
CA GLN A 45 -3.45 15.52 -2.06
C GLN A 45 -3.97 16.53 -1.01
N GLN A 46 -3.88 16.21 0.28
CA GLN A 46 -4.25 17.12 1.38
C GLN A 46 -3.16 18.16 1.70
N GLY A 47 -2.07 18.22 0.93
CA GLY A 47 -1.00 19.20 1.12
C GLY A 47 0.03 18.82 2.20
N CYS A 48 0.23 17.52 2.44
CA CYS A 48 1.30 17.09 3.34
C CYS A 48 2.69 17.43 2.73
N ASP A 49 3.42 18.34 3.37
CA ASP A 49 4.75 18.81 2.93
C ASP A 49 5.89 17.80 3.20
N GLU A 50 5.58 16.67 3.85
CA GLU A 50 6.58 15.66 4.16
C GLU A 50 7.06 14.94 2.90
N ARG A 51 8.33 15.17 2.53
CA ARG A 51 8.97 14.53 1.38
C ARG A 51 8.89 13.00 1.44
N VAL A 52 8.87 12.44 2.65
CA VAL A 52 8.75 10.99 2.87
C VAL A 52 7.42 10.46 2.31
N VAL A 53 6.33 11.22 2.43
CA VAL A 53 4.99 10.84 1.94
C VAL A 53 4.97 10.80 0.41
N ALA A 54 5.48 11.86 -0.24
CA ALA A 54 5.61 11.90 -1.70
C ALA A 54 6.51 10.76 -2.22
N GLN A 55 7.60 10.45 -1.52
CA GLN A 55 8.46 9.31 -1.85
C GLN A 55 7.74 7.97 -1.71
N HIS A 56 6.94 7.76 -0.67
CA HIS A 56 6.18 6.51 -0.48
C HIS A 56 5.11 6.35 -1.56
N TYR A 57 4.41 7.42 -1.91
CA TYR A 57 3.45 7.42 -3.02
C TYR A 57 4.12 7.02 -4.34
N LEU A 58 5.20 7.70 -4.73
CA LEU A 58 5.93 7.42 -5.97
C LEU A 58 6.56 6.02 -5.96
N LYS A 59 7.14 5.59 -4.84
CA LYS A 59 7.71 4.24 -4.70
C LYS A 59 6.64 3.18 -4.86
N GLY A 60 5.49 3.32 -4.22
CA GLY A 60 4.44 2.33 -4.34
C GLY A 60 3.82 2.29 -5.74
N LEU A 61 3.80 3.40 -6.48
CA LEU A 61 3.38 3.43 -7.89
C LEU A 61 4.40 2.77 -8.84
N PHE A 62 5.69 3.07 -8.69
CA PHE A 62 6.70 2.78 -9.72
C PHE A 62 7.75 1.73 -9.34
N HIS A 63 8.01 1.52 -8.04
CA HIS A 63 9.06 0.60 -7.60
C HIS A 63 8.45 -0.72 -7.12
N HIS A 64 8.76 -1.79 -7.86
CA HIS A 64 8.53 -3.14 -7.41
C HIS A 64 9.75 -3.59 -6.61
N GLN A 65 9.81 -3.26 -5.32
CA GLN A 65 10.67 -4.01 -4.42
C GLN A 65 9.77 -5.03 -3.71
N PRO A 66 10.03 -6.34 -3.83
CA PRO A 66 9.38 -7.30 -2.97
C PRO A 66 9.75 -6.94 -1.53
N ASP A 67 8.75 -6.76 -0.67
CA ASP A 67 8.97 -6.54 0.75
C ASP A 67 9.83 -7.70 1.29
N PRO A 68 11.03 -7.44 1.84
CA PRO A 68 11.90 -8.50 2.34
C PRO A 68 11.24 -9.28 3.49
N CYS A 69 10.28 -8.68 4.19
CA CYS A 69 9.49 -9.37 5.23
C CYS A 69 8.49 -10.40 4.70
N ARG A 70 8.02 -10.26 3.44
CA ARG A 70 7.14 -11.27 2.81
C ARG A 70 7.89 -12.58 2.51
N MET A 71 9.23 -12.53 2.43
CA MET A 71 10.10 -13.71 2.32
C MET A 71 10.42 -14.38 3.67
N VAL A 72 10.18 -13.72 4.81
CA VAL A 72 10.50 -14.27 6.14
C VAL A 72 9.33 -15.03 6.76
N ILE A 73 8.08 -14.70 6.37
CA ILE A 73 6.89 -15.42 6.84
C ILE A 73 6.67 -16.73 6.06
N ASP A 74 7.27 -16.87 4.87
CA ASP A 74 7.22 -18.06 4.00
C ASP A 74 8.47 -18.96 4.16
N ARG A 75 8.97 -19.14 5.39
CA ARG A 75 10.04 -20.09 5.74
C ARG A 75 9.79 -20.78 7.08
#